data_AF-A0A3D1GZ09-F1
#
_entry.id   AF-A0A3D1GZ09-F1
#
_cell.length_a   1.000
_cell.length_b   1.000
_cell.length_c   1.000
_cell.angle_alpha   90.00
_cell.angle_beta   90.00
_cell.angle_gamma   90.00
#
_symmetry.space_group_name_H-M   'P 1'
#
loop_
_entity.id
_entity.type
_entity.pdbx_description
1 polymer ?
#
loop_
_entity_poly.entity_id
_entity_poly.type
_entity_poly.pdbx_seq_one_letter_code
_entity_poly.pdbx_strand_id
1 'polypeptide(L)'
;MVKVITYGTYDLLHYGHVRLLERAKALGDYLIVGVTSDTFDRERGKINVQQSLMERVEAVRATGLADEIIIEEYEGQKIDDIKRLNVDIFTVGSDWKGKFDYLKAYCQVVYLDRTSGVSSSEIRSEQQVVRLGLVGESPILNKIERESQYVNGLESGKVFTLNDTYLSDSLKRPSQQAASYQDLLDDSDALYVISAPEKHYAQIKEALQRGKHVLCESPVTMETEQWEELRQMAKDRKLVLMDSIKTAYSVAYYRLLLLAKGGVIGDIISVDATCTSLVDFDPTQDSQKSLYEWNSICAWGPTALLPIFQLLGTGFTSKQIATHFLDEHQKYDAFTKISLVYPHAVASLKVGQGVKSEGSLVISGTKGYIYVPAPWWKTDYFEVRYENPQNNKRYFYQLDGEGLRYELLSFLKAIRTGKDFSYVSGDISECIIKVISDFEARKDMVVI
;
A
#
# COMPACT_ATOMS: atom_id res chain seq x y z
N MET A 1 -17.49 -7.33 -44.56
CA MET A 1 -16.28 -6.93 -43.84
C MET A 1 -16.34 -7.62 -42.50
N VAL A 2 -15.44 -8.58 -42.26
CA VAL A 2 -15.36 -9.35 -41.02
C VAL A 2 -14.56 -8.53 -40.00
N LYS A 3 -15.17 -8.21 -38.85
CA LYS A 3 -14.51 -7.46 -37.77
C LYS A 3 -13.99 -8.40 -36.69
N VAL A 4 -12.72 -8.23 -36.34
CA VAL A 4 -12.04 -8.99 -35.30
C VAL A 4 -11.73 -8.05 -34.13
N ILE A 5 -11.96 -8.50 -32.91
CA ILE A 5 -11.54 -7.78 -31.69
C ILE A 5 -10.60 -8.64 -30.85
N THR A 6 -9.59 -7.99 -30.26
CA THR A 6 -8.71 -8.60 -29.27
C THR A 6 -8.37 -7.61 -28.17
N TYR A 7 -8.01 -8.12 -26.98
CA TYR A 7 -7.73 -7.29 -25.81
C TYR A 7 -6.40 -7.65 -25.17
N GLY A 8 -5.72 -6.66 -24.62
CA GLY A 8 -4.48 -6.86 -23.90
C GLY A 8 -4.00 -5.62 -23.17
N THR A 9 -3.07 -5.85 -22.24
CA THR A 9 -2.33 -4.78 -21.59
C THR A 9 -1.34 -4.14 -22.56
N TYR A 10 -0.62 -4.93 -23.36
CA TYR A 10 0.41 -4.46 -24.31
C TYR A 10 1.52 -3.60 -23.66
N ASP A 11 1.78 -3.82 -22.37
CA ASP A 11 2.91 -3.23 -21.65
C ASP A 11 4.23 -3.82 -22.16
N LEU A 12 5.23 -2.96 -22.39
CA LEU A 12 6.51 -3.29 -23.02
C LEU A 12 6.29 -4.14 -24.29
N LEU A 13 5.57 -3.55 -25.26
CA LEU A 13 5.16 -4.23 -26.48
C LEU A 13 6.36 -4.90 -27.18
N HIS A 14 6.32 -6.24 -27.24
CA HIS A 14 7.39 -7.08 -27.77
C HIS A 14 6.87 -7.94 -28.93
N TYR A 15 7.77 -8.66 -29.61
CA TYR A 15 7.45 -9.46 -30.81
C TYR A 15 6.28 -10.45 -30.59
N GLY A 16 6.18 -11.07 -29.42
CA GLY A 16 5.03 -11.91 -29.05
C GLY A 16 3.67 -11.22 -29.15
N HIS A 17 3.54 -9.95 -28.73
CA HIS A 17 2.31 -9.17 -28.89
C HIS A 17 2.04 -8.87 -30.37
N VAL A 18 3.06 -8.44 -31.12
CA VAL A 18 2.95 -8.14 -32.56
C VAL A 18 2.43 -9.37 -33.32
N ARG A 19 3.00 -10.56 -33.07
CA ARG A 19 2.57 -11.79 -33.74
C ARG A 19 1.15 -12.21 -33.38
N LEU A 20 0.70 -11.93 -32.16
CA LEU A 20 -0.71 -12.13 -31.79
C LEU A 20 -1.62 -11.19 -32.60
N LEU A 21 -1.24 -9.92 -32.73
CA LEU A 21 -1.99 -8.93 -33.51
C LEU A 21 -2.00 -9.27 -35.01
N GLU A 22 -0.88 -9.74 -35.59
CA GLU A 22 -0.82 -10.21 -36.99
C GLU A 22 -1.79 -11.36 -37.24
N ARG A 23 -1.80 -12.35 -36.33
CA ARG A 23 -2.71 -13.48 -36.41
C ARG A 23 -4.16 -13.08 -36.19
N ALA A 24 -4.43 -12.14 -35.30
CA ALA A 24 -5.76 -11.58 -35.11
C ALA A 24 -6.24 -10.86 -36.38
N LYS A 25 -5.37 -10.04 -37.01
CA LYS A 25 -5.68 -9.36 -38.27
C LYS A 25 -5.99 -10.35 -39.39
N ALA A 26 -5.26 -11.46 -39.48
CA ALA A 26 -5.49 -12.50 -40.49
C ALA A 26 -6.85 -13.23 -40.38
N LEU A 27 -7.59 -13.07 -39.27
CA LEU A 27 -8.92 -13.68 -39.10
C LEU A 27 -10.05 -12.86 -39.78
N GLY A 28 -9.80 -11.63 -40.21
CA GLY A 28 -10.83 -10.78 -40.81
C GLY A 28 -10.27 -9.61 -41.59
N ASP A 29 -11.15 -8.65 -41.90
CA ASP A 29 -10.84 -7.50 -42.74
C ASP A 29 -10.50 -6.23 -41.92
N TYR A 30 -10.89 -6.21 -40.64
CA TYR A 30 -10.77 -5.04 -39.76
C TYR A 30 -10.48 -5.47 -38.32
N LEU A 31 -9.34 -5.04 -37.77
CA LEU A 31 -8.88 -5.40 -36.42
C LEU A 31 -9.08 -4.24 -35.44
N ILE A 32 -9.91 -4.49 -34.43
CA ILE A 32 -10.08 -3.64 -33.26
C ILE A 32 -9.20 -4.17 -32.12
N VAL A 33 -8.38 -3.30 -31.53
CA VAL A 33 -7.51 -3.65 -30.40
C VAL A 33 -7.94 -2.89 -29.14
N GLY A 34 -8.42 -3.63 -28.14
CA GLY A 34 -8.72 -3.11 -26.81
C GLY A 34 -7.47 -3.06 -25.93
N VAL A 35 -7.05 -1.86 -25.55
CA VAL A 35 -5.95 -1.64 -24.60
C VAL A 35 -6.56 -1.42 -23.21
N THR A 36 -6.17 -2.24 -22.23
CA THR A 36 -6.69 -2.12 -20.86
C THR A 36 -6.22 -0.85 -20.18
N SER A 37 -7.10 -0.17 -19.45
CA SER A 37 -6.78 1.02 -18.67
C SER A 37 -5.93 0.69 -17.45
N ASP A 38 -5.19 1.67 -16.95
CA ASP A 38 -4.35 1.48 -15.76
C ASP A 38 -5.18 1.16 -14.51
N THR A 39 -6.45 1.60 -14.44
CA THR A 39 -7.37 1.22 -13.36
C THR A 39 -7.80 -0.23 -13.49
N PHE A 40 -8.19 -0.67 -14.68
CA PHE A 40 -8.65 -2.04 -14.91
C PHE A 40 -7.55 -3.09 -14.77
N ASP A 41 -6.33 -2.80 -15.23
CA ASP A 41 -5.19 -3.68 -15.01
C ASP A 41 -4.89 -3.84 -13.52
N ARG A 42 -5.02 -2.76 -12.72
CA ARG A 42 -4.84 -2.82 -11.26
C ARG A 42 -5.88 -3.72 -10.60
N GLU A 43 -7.16 -3.57 -10.94
CA GLU A 43 -8.27 -4.40 -10.42
C GLU A 43 -8.07 -5.89 -10.70
N ARG A 44 -7.43 -6.24 -11.83
CA ARG A 44 -7.14 -7.64 -12.22
C ARG A 44 -5.78 -8.15 -11.73
N GLY A 45 -5.11 -7.42 -10.84
CA GLY A 45 -3.84 -7.80 -10.23
C GLY A 45 -2.59 -7.52 -11.09
N LYS A 46 -2.73 -6.86 -12.25
CA LYS A 46 -1.61 -6.39 -13.07
C LYS A 46 -1.18 -4.98 -12.63
N ILE A 47 -0.67 -4.86 -11.42
CA ILE A 47 -0.31 -3.57 -10.79
C ILE A 47 1.07 -3.04 -11.27
N ASN A 48 1.81 -3.87 -12.01
CA ASN A 48 3.18 -3.63 -12.47
C ASN A 48 3.29 -3.21 -13.95
N VAL A 49 2.28 -2.53 -14.49
CA VAL A 49 2.35 -1.91 -15.82
C VAL A 49 3.35 -0.74 -15.76
N GLN A 50 4.34 -0.73 -16.63
CA GLN A 50 5.41 0.28 -16.63
C GLN A 50 5.05 1.48 -17.53
N GLN A 51 4.47 1.19 -18.68
CA GLN A 51 4.09 2.20 -19.66
C GLN A 51 2.68 2.73 -19.37
N SER A 52 2.51 4.05 -19.42
CA SER A 52 1.21 4.69 -19.34
C SER A 52 0.26 4.15 -20.41
N LEU A 53 -1.05 4.23 -20.17
CA LEU A 53 -2.06 3.87 -21.16
C LEU A 53 -1.78 4.48 -22.54
N MET A 54 -1.38 5.75 -22.60
CA MET A 54 -1.10 6.41 -23.88
C MET A 54 0.16 5.87 -24.56
N GLU A 55 1.24 5.58 -23.83
CA GLU A 55 2.42 4.93 -24.41
C GLU A 55 2.08 3.56 -25.00
N ARG A 56 1.20 2.80 -24.34
CA ARG A 56 0.74 1.47 -24.82
C ARG A 56 -0.16 1.61 -26.05
N VAL A 57 -1.07 2.58 -26.06
CA VAL A 57 -1.91 2.90 -27.22
C VAL A 57 -1.06 3.31 -28.42
N GLU A 58 -0.07 4.20 -28.23
CA GLU A 58 0.83 4.61 -29.32
C GLU A 58 1.70 3.45 -29.80
N ALA A 59 2.18 2.59 -28.89
CA ALA A 59 2.94 1.39 -29.26
C ALA A 59 2.12 0.45 -30.13
N VAL A 60 0.85 0.20 -29.77
CA VAL A 60 -0.08 -0.60 -30.60
C VAL A 60 -0.34 0.08 -31.94
N ARG A 61 -0.58 1.40 -31.95
CA ARG A 61 -0.81 2.17 -33.19
C ARG A 61 0.39 2.11 -34.12
N ALA A 62 1.60 2.22 -33.58
CA ALA A 62 2.85 2.20 -34.34
C ALA A 62 3.09 0.86 -35.07
N THR A 63 2.43 -0.23 -34.66
CA THR A 63 2.50 -1.51 -35.39
C THR A 63 1.83 -1.45 -36.77
N GLY A 64 0.88 -0.53 -36.99
CA GLY A 64 0.06 -0.49 -38.20
C GLY A 64 -0.93 -1.65 -38.35
N LEU A 65 -1.06 -2.52 -37.33
CA LEU A 65 -1.91 -3.70 -37.38
C LEU A 65 -3.36 -3.39 -36.95
N ALA A 66 -3.53 -2.51 -35.96
CA ALA A 66 -4.84 -2.11 -35.47
C ALA A 66 -5.49 -1.09 -36.41
N ASP A 67 -6.69 -1.41 -36.92
CA ASP A 67 -7.50 -0.48 -37.70
C ASP A 67 -8.30 0.46 -36.77
N GLU A 68 -8.64 -0.01 -35.57
CA GLU A 68 -9.24 0.78 -34.49
C GLU A 68 -8.64 0.39 -33.14
N ILE A 69 -8.47 1.36 -32.24
CA ILE A 69 -8.01 1.13 -30.87
C ILE A 69 -9.07 1.65 -29.91
N ILE A 70 -9.46 0.81 -28.96
CA ILE A 70 -10.41 1.17 -27.89
C ILE A 70 -9.75 0.96 -26.53
N ILE A 71 -10.30 1.59 -25.49
CA ILE A 71 -9.82 1.42 -24.11
C ILE A 71 -10.77 0.49 -23.37
N GLU A 72 -10.23 -0.53 -22.69
CA GLU A 72 -11.00 -1.39 -21.79
C GLU A 72 -10.88 -0.89 -20.34
N GLU A 73 -12.00 -0.49 -19.74
CA GLU A 73 -12.04 0.21 -18.45
C GLU A 73 -12.71 -0.59 -17.33
N TYR A 74 -13.56 -1.57 -17.64
CA TYR A 74 -14.32 -2.32 -16.63
C TYR A 74 -14.64 -3.77 -17.05
N GLU A 75 -14.93 -4.62 -16.07
CA GLU A 75 -15.31 -6.01 -16.32
C GLU A 75 -16.69 -6.12 -16.97
N GLY A 76 -16.77 -6.87 -18.07
CA GLY A 76 -18.01 -7.04 -18.85
C GLY A 76 -18.08 -6.19 -20.12
N GLN A 77 -17.24 -5.17 -20.26
CA GLN A 77 -17.21 -4.26 -21.42
C GLN A 77 -17.13 -4.98 -22.78
N LYS A 78 -16.45 -6.14 -22.83
CA LYS A 78 -16.33 -6.96 -24.06
C LYS A 78 -17.67 -7.24 -24.73
N ILE A 79 -18.73 -7.50 -23.97
CA ILE A 79 -20.07 -7.78 -24.53
C ILE A 79 -20.63 -6.52 -25.20
N ASP A 80 -20.47 -5.37 -24.55
CA ASP A 80 -20.94 -4.08 -25.05
C ASP A 80 -20.20 -3.70 -26.32
N ASP A 81 -18.87 -3.85 -26.34
CA ASP A 81 -18.04 -3.57 -27.50
C ASP A 81 -18.37 -4.48 -28.68
N ILE A 82 -18.54 -5.79 -28.44
CA ILE A 82 -18.91 -6.75 -29.50
C ILE A 82 -20.23 -6.34 -30.17
N LYS A 83 -21.25 -5.98 -29.38
CA LYS A 83 -22.56 -5.57 -29.90
C LYS A 83 -22.49 -4.20 -30.58
N ARG A 84 -21.86 -3.21 -29.92
CA ARG A 84 -21.80 -1.81 -30.39
C ARG A 84 -21.00 -1.67 -31.67
N LEU A 85 -19.90 -2.41 -31.80
CA LEU A 85 -19.00 -2.35 -32.94
C LEU A 85 -19.35 -3.37 -34.03
N ASN A 86 -20.35 -4.23 -33.80
CA ASN A 86 -20.75 -5.35 -34.66
C ASN A 86 -19.56 -6.26 -34.97
N VAL A 87 -18.94 -6.81 -33.92
CA VAL A 87 -17.77 -7.69 -34.02
C VAL A 87 -18.20 -9.12 -34.36
N ASP A 88 -17.56 -9.71 -35.37
CA ASP A 88 -17.82 -11.08 -35.79
C ASP A 88 -16.95 -12.10 -35.04
N ILE A 89 -15.71 -11.73 -34.73
CA ILE A 89 -14.71 -12.63 -34.12
C ILE A 89 -14.06 -11.97 -32.91
N PHE A 90 -14.15 -12.60 -31.74
CA PHE A 90 -13.29 -12.31 -30.59
C PHE A 90 -12.10 -13.26 -30.58
N THR A 91 -10.89 -12.72 -30.41
CA THR A 91 -9.68 -13.55 -30.33
C THR A 91 -8.72 -13.13 -29.23
N VAL A 92 -8.04 -14.10 -28.64
CA VAL A 92 -7.03 -13.90 -27.60
C VAL A 92 -6.08 -15.11 -27.55
N GLY A 93 -4.95 -14.97 -26.86
CA GLY A 93 -3.99 -16.07 -26.67
C GLY A 93 -4.60 -17.31 -25.99
N SER A 94 -4.04 -18.48 -26.29
CA SER A 94 -4.50 -19.79 -25.84
C SER A 94 -4.48 -20.00 -24.31
N ASP A 95 -3.76 -19.16 -23.56
CA ASP A 95 -3.77 -19.17 -22.08
C ASP A 95 -5.16 -18.91 -21.49
N TRP A 96 -6.05 -18.30 -22.27
CA TRP A 96 -7.40 -17.93 -21.86
C TRP A 96 -8.45 -18.94 -22.32
N LYS A 97 -8.03 -20.10 -22.84
CA LYS A 97 -8.94 -21.12 -23.37
C LYS A 97 -10.00 -21.49 -22.33
N GLY A 98 -11.26 -21.38 -22.70
CA GLY A 98 -12.42 -21.64 -21.84
C GLY A 98 -12.89 -20.44 -21.02
N LYS A 99 -12.03 -19.46 -20.72
CA LYS A 99 -12.41 -18.31 -19.87
C LYS A 99 -13.38 -17.34 -20.54
N PHE A 100 -13.32 -17.20 -21.86
CA PHE A 100 -14.13 -16.27 -22.64
C PHE A 100 -15.20 -16.98 -23.48
N ASP A 101 -15.48 -18.26 -23.20
CA ASP A 101 -16.46 -19.04 -23.94
C ASP A 101 -17.88 -18.47 -23.83
N TYR A 102 -18.18 -17.71 -22.78
CA TYR A 102 -19.44 -16.98 -22.63
C TYR A 102 -19.69 -15.97 -23.78
N LEU A 103 -18.63 -15.50 -24.46
CA LEU A 103 -18.76 -14.60 -25.62
C LEU A 103 -19.26 -15.30 -26.89
N LYS A 104 -19.28 -16.65 -26.92
CA LYS A 104 -19.82 -17.43 -28.05
C LYS A 104 -21.31 -17.15 -28.30
N ALA A 105 -22.02 -16.60 -27.31
CA ALA A 105 -23.40 -16.15 -27.46
C ALA A 105 -23.53 -14.86 -28.31
N TYR A 106 -22.43 -14.14 -28.55
CA TYR A 106 -22.42 -12.85 -29.23
C TYR A 106 -21.55 -12.81 -30.49
N CYS A 107 -20.46 -13.60 -30.56
CA CYS A 107 -19.55 -13.65 -31.70
C CYS A 107 -18.77 -14.98 -31.73
N GLN A 108 -18.00 -15.23 -32.79
CA GLN A 108 -17.10 -16.38 -32.85
C GLN A 108 -15.89 -16.17 -31.93
N VAL A 109 -15.59 -17.14 -31.06
CA VAL A 109 -14.42 -17.07 -30.15
C VAL A 109 -13.29 -17.95 -30.69
N VAL A 110 -12.12 -17.34 -30.97
CA VAL A 110 -10.94 -18.01 -31.51
C VAL A 110 -9.74 -17.84 -30.57
N TYR A 111 -9.17 -18.95 -30.11
CA TYR A 111 -7.95 -18.94 -29.29
C TYR A 111 -6.71 -19.15 -30.14
N LEU A 112 -5.75 -18.24 -30.06
CA LEU A 112 -4.49 -18.30 -30.82
C LEU A 112 -3.38 -18.91 -29.98
N ASP A 113 -2.71 -19.95 -30.50
CA ASP A 113 -1.58 -20.58 -29.81
C ASP A 113 -0.49 -19.57 -29.44
N ARG A 114 0.18 -19.78 -28.31
CA ARG A 114 1.32 -18.93 -27.92
C ARG A 114 2.45 -19.00 -28.94
N THR A 115 3.09 -17.84 -29.15
CA THR A 115 4.45 -17.79 -29.69
C THR A 115 5.39 -18.31 -28.61
N SER A 116 6.10 -19.42 -28.88
CA SER A 116 7.08 -19.99 -27.95
C SER A 116 8.28 -19.08 -27.76
N GLY A 117 8.72 -18.90 -26.50
CA GLY A 117 10.01 -18.28 -26.14
C GLY A 117 10.04 -16.79 -25.82
N VAL A 118 8.89 -16.09 -25.73
CA VAL A 118 8.85 -14.69 -25.26
C VAL A 118 7.56 -14.40 -24.48
N SER A 119 7.63 -14.52 -23.15
CA SER A 119 6.62 -13.94 -22.25
C SER A 119 7.05 -12.54 -21.81
N SER A 120 6.11 -11.60 -21.66
CA SER A 120 6.40 -10.32 -20.98
C SER A 120 6.95 -10.56 -19.57
N SER A 121 6.59 -11.69 -18.93
CA SER A 121 7.16 -12.13 -17.65
C SER A 121 8.65 -12.50 -17.74
N GLU A 122 9.11 -13.04 -18.88
CA GLU A 122 10.52 -13.41 -19.12
C GLU A 122 11.35 -12.17 -19.48
N ILE A 123 10.82 -11.23 -20.29
CA ILE A 123 11.48 -9.94 -20.53
C ILE A 123 11.56 -9.10 -19.24
N ARG A 124 10.54 -9.17 -18.37
CA ARG A 124 10.56 -8.54 -17.03
C ARG A 124 11.62 -9.15 -16.10
N SER A 125 12.14 -10.33 -16.40
CA SER A 125 13.20 -10.99 -15.61
C SER A 125 14.61 -10.44 -15.85
N GLU A 126 14.79 -9.51 -16.81
CA GLU A 126 16.05 -8.77 -16.96
C GLU A 126 16.29 -7.79 -15.77
N GLN A 127 15.28 -7.51 -14.95
CA GLN A 127 15.46 -6.80 -13.68
C GLN A 127 15.65 -7.79 -12.53
N GLN A 128 16.77 -7.64 -11.83
CA GLN A 128 17.11 -8.43 -10.63
C GLN A 128 15.95 -8.40 -9.62
N VAL A 129 15.52 -9.58 -9.18
CA VAL A 129 14.50 -9.73 -8.13
C VAL A 129 15.05 -9.13 -6.84
N VAL A 130 14.26 -8.32 -6.14
CA VAL A 130 14.62 -7.79 -4.82
C VAL A 130 14.19 -8.80 -3.76
N ARG A 131 15.15 -9.33 -3.01
CA ARG A 131 14.89 -10.22 -1.88
C ARG A 131 14.67 -9.43 -0.59
N LEU A 132 13.48 -9.56 -0.01
CA LEU A 132 13.01 -8.83 1.16
C LEU A 132 13.18 -9.67 2.43
N GLY A 133 14.20 -9.38 3.24
CA GLY A 133 14.37 -9.97 4.57
C GLY A 133 13.35 -9.42 5.57
N LEU A 134 12.86 -10.26 6.48
CA LEU A 134 11.84 -9.91 7.47
C LEU A 134 12.45 -9.84 8.87
N VAL A 135 12.13 -8.81 9.65
CA VAL A 135 12.69 -8.60 10.99
C VAL A 135 11.57 -8.27 11.99
N GLY A 136 11.51 -9.00 13.10
CA GLY A 136 10.65 -8.66 14.25
C GLY A 136 9.71 -9.77 14.72
N GLU A 137 8.76 -9.38 15.56
CA GLU A 137 7.93 -10.30 16.35
C GLU A 137 6.42 -10.00 16.18
N SER A 138 5.97 -9.79 14.94
CA SER A 138 4.57 -9.41 14.66
C SER A 138 3.84 -10.35 13.70
N PRO A 139 2.53 -10.62 13.91
CA PRO A 139 1.69 -11.29 12.92
C PRO A 139 1.66 -10.61 11.55
N ILE A 140 2.03 -9.33 11.47
CA ILE A 140 2.13 -8.58 10.21
C ILE A 140 3.16 -9.21 9.27
N LEU A 141 4.24 -9.83 9.78
CA LEU A 141 5.24 -10.51 8.95
C LEU A 141 4.62 -11.60 8.07
N ASN A 142 3.63 -12.34 8.57
CA ASN A 142 2.88 -13.33 7.78
C ASN A 142 2.09 -12.69 6.64
N LYS A 143 1.60 -11.46 6.85
CA LYS A 143 0.89 -10.71 5.82
C LYS A 143 1.86 -10.18 4.77
N ILE A 144 3.02 -9.67 5.18
CA ILE A 144 4.08 -9.24 4.25
C ILE A 144 4.56 -10.41 3.38
N GLU A 145 4.86 -11.56 3.98
CA GLU A 145 5.24 -12.78 3.26
C GLU A 145 4.19 -13.11 2.17
N ARG A 146 2.91 -13.19 2.55
CA ARG A 146 1.83 -13.53 1.61
C ARG A 146 1.61 -12.46 0.55
N GLU A 147 1.56 -11.18 0.92
CA GLU A 147 1.28 -10.11 -0.04
C GLU A 147 2.45 -9.86 -1.01
N SER A 148 3.69 -10.14 -0.59
CA SER A 148 4.88 -10.03 -1.45
C SER A 148 4.79 -10.93 -2.70
N GLN A 149 4.12 -12.08 -2.61
CA GLN A 149 3.93 -13.02 -3.72
C GLN A 149 3.13 -12.43 -4.88
N TYR A 150 2.34 -11.38 -4.62
CA TYR A 150 1.57 -10.66 -5.63
C TYR A 150 2.32 -9.46 -6.23
N VAL A 151 3.53 -9.15 -5.75
CA VAL A 151 4.35 -8.04 -6.22
C VAL A 151 5.47 -8.57 -7.11
N ASN A 152 5.26 -8.56 -8.43
CA ASN A 152 6.28 -9.08 -9.36
C ASN A 152 7.64 -8.39 -9.20
N GLY A 153 8.67 -9.19 -8.99
CA GLY A 153 10.05 -8.73 -8.79
C GLY A 153 10.42 -8.40 -7.34
N LEU A 154 9.54 -8.73 -6.40
CA LEU A 154 9.82 -8.84 -4.98
C LEU A 154 9.68 -10.31 -4.57
N GLU A 155 10.62 -10.81 -3.78
CA GLU A 155 10.56 -12.14 -3.19
C GLU A 155 10.77 -12.02 -1.68
N SER A 156 9.91 -12.66 -0.88
CA SER A 156 10.14 -12.78 0.56
C SER A 156 11.39 -13.64 0.79
N GLY A 157 12.38 -13.06 1.45
CA GLY A 157 13.57 -13.77 1.94
C GLY A 157 13.32 -14.39 3.30
N LYS A 158 14.43 -14.64 4.02
CA LYS A 158 14.39 -15.19 5.37
C LYS A 158 13.80 -14.22 6.39
N VAL A 159 13.46 -14.75 7.56
CA VAL A 159 13.04 -14.00 8.74
C VAL A 159 14.07 -14.10 9.85
N PHE A 160 14.36 -12.98 10.51
CA PHE A 160 15.06 -12.93 11.78
C PHE A 160 14.08 -12.47 12.86
N THR A 161 13.88 -13.30 13.86
CA THR A 161 12.96 -13.04 14.98
C THR A 161 13.57 -13.57 16.27
N LEU A 162 13.32 -12.88 17.38
CA LEU A 162 13.67 -13.37 18.72
C LEU A 162 12.55 -14.23 19.32
N ASN A 163 11.35 -14.15 18.75
CA ASN A 163 10.19 -14.90 19.19
C ASN A 163 9.30 -15.24 17.99
N ASP A 164 9.31 -16.52 17.60
CA ASP A 164 8.55 -16.99 16.44
C ASP A 164 7.07 -17.31 16.74
N THR A 165 6.58 -17.07 17.97
CA THR A 165 5.21 -17.45 18.39
C THR A 165 4.17 -17.00 17.37
N TYR A 166 4.29 -15.77 16.87
CA TYR A 166 3.35 -15.15 15.95
C TYR A 166 3.57 -15.49 14.46
N LEU A 167 4.65 -16.20 14.13
CA LEU A 167 4.97 -16.57 12.76
C LEU A 167 4.15 -17.79 12.28
N SER A 168 3.85 -17.79 10.99
CA SER A 168 3.22 -18.90 10.28
C SER A 168 4.14 -20.12 10.21
N ASP A 169 3.59 -21.30 9.98
CA ASP A 169 4.39 -22.51 9.75
C ASP A 169 5.37 -22.37 8.59
N SER A 170 5.04 -21.53 7.59
CA SER A 170 5.93 -21.24 6.46
C SER A 170 7.22 -20.57 6.91
N LEU A 171 7.10 -19.50 7.72
CA LEU A 171 8.22 -18.71 8.23
C LEU A 171 8.98 -19.42 9.36
N LYS A 172 8.34 -20.37 10.05
CA LYS A 172 8.97 -21.22 11.07
C LYS A 172 9.89 -22.31 10.51
N ARG A 173 9.87 -22.57 9.20
CA ARG A 173 10.75 -23.59 8.61
C ARG A 173 12.22 -23.20 8.80
N PRO A 174 13.11 -24.15 9.16
CA PRO A 174 14.54 -23.85 9.36
C PRO A 174 15.20 -23.18 8.15
N SER A 175 14.75 -23.48 6.92
CA SER A 175 15.26 -22.85 5.69
C SER A 175 14.86 -21.39 5.53
N GLN A 176 13.79 -20.96 6.20
CA GLN A 176 13.25 -19.60 6.16
C GLN A 176 13.72 -18.74 7.33
N GLN A 177 14.34 -19.33 8.36
CA GLN A 177 14.91 -18.57 9.47
C GLN A 177 16.37 -18.22 9.22
N ALA A 178 16.74 -16.97 9.50
CA ALA A 178 18.12 -16.54 9.57
C ALA A 178 18.68 -16.86 10.97
N ALA A 179 19.89 -17.44 11.02
CA ALA A 179 20.52 -17.80 12.29
C ALA A 179 20.99 -16.57 13.10
N SER A 180 21.23 -15.45 12.42
CA SER A 180 21.54 -14.16 13.03
C SER A 180 21.02 -13.02 12.16
N TYR A 181 20.94 -11.81 12.73
CA TYR A 181 20.61 -10.61 11.96
C TYR A 181 21.62 -10.38 10.82
N GLN A 182 22.91 -10.69 11.07
CA GLN A 182 23.95 -10.60 10.07
C GLN A 182 23.73 -11.56 8.89
N ASP A 183 23.34 -12.81 9.17
CA ASP A 183 23.00 -13.78 8.12
C ASP A 183 21.79 -13.32 7.29
N LEU A 184 20.82 -12.64 7.92
CA LEU A 184 19.69 -12.05 7.20
C LEU A 184 20.15 -10.94 6.26
N LEU A 185 21.01 -10.04 6.73
CA LEU A 185 21.57 -8.95 5.93
C LEU A 185 22.33 -9.49 4.71
N ASP A 186 23.15 -10.51 4.89
CA ASP A 186 23.94 -11.09 3.81
C ASP A 186 23.07 -11.80 2.76
N ASP A 187 21.90 -12.33 3.16
CA ASP A 187 20.94 -12.99 2.28
C ASP A 187 19.88 -12.06 1.67
N SER A 188 19.82 -10.77 2.03
CA SER A 188 18.72 -9.87 1.60
C SER A 188 19.22 -8.66 0.80
N ASP A 189 18.38 -8.10 -0.08
CA ASP A 189 18.63 -6.82 -0.76
C ASP A 189 17.95 -5.65 -0.03
N ALA A 190 16.82 -5.94 0.59
CA ALA A 190 16.01 -5.01 1.35
C ALA A 190 15.48 -5.67 2.62
N LEU A 191 15.08 -4.88 3.62
CA LEU A 191 14.46 -5.35 4.85
C LEU A 191 13.06 -4.75 5.05
N TYR A 192 12.16 -5.55 5.61
CA TYR A 192 10.97 -5.11 6.30
C TYR A 192 11.17 -5.24 7.82
N VAL A 193 11.05 -4.13 8.55
CA VAL A 193 11.36 -4.05 9.99
C VAL A 193 10.11 -3.75 10.81
N ILE A 194 9.79 -4.64 11.76
CA ILE A 194 8.73 -4.50 12.77
C ILE A 194 9.15 -5.16 14.11
N SER A 195 10.39 -4.92 14.53
CA SER A 195 10.87 -5.34 15.86
C SER A 195 10.39 -4.34 16.93
N ALA A 196 10.81 -4.46 18.18
CA ALA A 196 10.51 -3.42 19.18
C ALA A 196 11.00 -2.03 18.70
N PRO A 197 10.24 -0.93 18.85
CA PRO A 197 10.58 0.37 18.27
C PRO A 197 11.97 0.90 18.68
N GLU A 198 12.42 0.59 19.89
CA GLU A 198 13.73 0.97 20.41
C GLU A 198 14.89 0.30 19.66
N LYS A 199 14.63 -0.82 18.97
CA LYS A 199 15.61 -1.56 18.17
C LYS A 199 15.70 -1.06 16.73
N HIS A 200 14.68 -0.34 16.23
CA HIS A 200 14.61 0.10 14.85
C HIS A 200 15.87 0.88 14.44
N TYR A 201 16.27 1.89 15.21
CA TYR A 201 17.43 2.72 14.86
C TYR A 201 18.71 1.90 14.60
N ALA A 202 19.05 0.98 15.52
CA ALA A 202 20.26 0.17 15.41
C ALA A 202 20.20 -0.77 14.20
N GLN A 203 19.06 -1.43 13.99
CA GLN A 203 18.84 -2.35 12.87
C GLN A 203 18.90 -1.62 11.53
N ILE A 204 18.17 -0.51 11.39
CA ILE A 204 18.15 0.28 10.16
C ILE A 204 19.54 0.83 9.85
N LYS A 205 20.26 1.35 10.86
CA LYS A 205 21.63 1.85 10.69
C LYS A 205 22.57 0.79 10.15
N GLU A 206 22.55 -0.42 10.73
CA GLU A 206 23.37 -1.54 10.28
C GLU A 206 22.99 -1.98 8.85
N ALA A 207 21.70 -2.07 8.55
CA ALA A 207 21.19 -2.40 7.22
C ALA A 207 21.68 -1.39 6.15
N LEU A 208 21.55 -0.08 6.43
CA LEU A 208 22.04 0.98 5.53
C LEU A 208 23.56 0.93 5.36
N GLN A 209 24.31 0.64 6.43
CA GLN A 209 25.77 0.46 6.35
C GLN A 209 26.17 -0.70 5.44
N ARG A 210 25.37 -1.78 5.43
CA ARG A 210 25.52 -2.96 4.55
C ARG A 210 24.91 -2.77 3.16
N GLY A 211 24.43 -1.58 2.81
CA GLY A 211 23.90 -1.29 1.48
C GLY A 211 22.48 -1.82 1.23
N LYS A 212 21.69 -2.01 2.28
CA LYS A 212 20.34 -2.59 2.19
C LYS A 212 19.27 -1.50 2.20
N HIS A 213 18.23 -1.68 1.39
CA HIS A 213 17.04 -0.83 1.46
C HIS A 213 16.18 -1.23 2.67
N VAL A 214 15.37 -0.30 3.20
CA VAL A 214 14.59 -0.54 4.42
C VAL A 214 13.18 0.04 4.28
N LEU A 215 12.18 -0.79 4.57
CA LEU A 215 10.80 -0.42 4.84
C LEU A 215 10.53 -0.74 6.33
N CYS A 216 10.25 0.27 7.15
CA CYS A 216 10.13 0.10 8.60
C CYS A 216 8.75 0.52 9.07
N GLU A 217 8.08 -0.30 9.88
CA GLU A 217 6.86 0.11 10.58
C GLU A 217 7.13 1.33 11.43
N SER A 218 6.19 2.28 11.35
CA SER A 218 6.29 3.54 12.06
C SER A 218 5.87 3.30 13.52
N PRO A 219 6.53 3.93 14.52
CA PRO A 219 7.58 4.93 14.39
C PRO A 219 8.92 4.34 13.92
N VAL A 220 9.53 4.96 12.90
CA VAL A 220 10.79 4.47 12.32
C VAL A 220 11.96 4.60 13.30
N THR A 221 11.92 5.62 14.16
CA THR A 221 12.85 5.80 15.28
C THR A 221 12.09 6.35 16.49
N MET A 222 12.71 6.28 17.67
CA MET A 222 12.13 6.85 18.88
C MET A 222 12.50 8.32 19.09
N GLU A 223 13.52 8.81 18.38
CA GLU A 223 13.99 10.19 18.46
C GLU A 223 14.16 10.82 17.07
N THR A 224 13.95 12.14 16.97
CA THR A 224 14.03 12.88 15.71
C THR A 224 15.45 12.95 15.13
N GLU A 225 16.46 13.03 15.99
CA GLU A 225 17.87 13.08 15.61
C GLU A 225 18.31 11.75 14.96
N GLN A 226 17.79 10.64 15.46
CA GLN A 226 18.01 9.31 14.87
C GLN A 226 17.42 9.22 13.47
N TRP A 227 16.20 9.74 13.28
CA TRP A 227 15.55 9.78 11.97
C TRP A 227 16.35 10.61 10.97
N GLU A 228 16.81 11.80 11.38
CA GLU A 228 17.58 12.71 10.53
C GLU A 228 18.91 12.07 10.11
N GLU A 229 19.61 11.39 11.02
CA GLU A 229 20.82 10.63 10.73
C GLU A 229 20.56 9.51 9.71
N LEU A 230 19.53 8.67 9.94
CA LEU A 230 19.22 7.55 9.06
C LEU A 230 18.78 8.01 7.66
N ARG A 231 17.98 9.07 7.57
CA ARG A 231 17.59 9.66 6.29
C ARG A 231 18.78 10.17 5.52
N GLN A 232 19.69 10.89 6.19
CA GLN A 232 20.89 11.41 5.56
C GLN A 232 21.79 10.25 5.08
N MET A 233 21.95 9.22 5.90
CA MET A 233 22.70 8.01 5.53
C MET A 233 22.11 7.28 4.33
N ALA A 234 20.78 7.10 4.28
CA ALA A 234 20.09 6.49 3.15
C ALA A 234 20.29 7.31 1.87
N LYS A 235 20.15 8.65 1.96
CA LYS A 235 20.39 9.56 0.83
C LYS A 235 21.81 9.49 0.31
N ASP A 236 22.81 9.55 1.18
CA ASP A 236 24.23 9.52 0.80
C ASP A 236 24.63 8.21 0.12
N ARG A 237 24.00 7.11 0.55
CA ARG A 237 24.22 5.77 0.00
C ARG A 237 23.29 5.42 -1.17
N LYS A 238 22.38 6.32 -1.56
CA LYS A 238 21.34 6.10 -2.57
C LYS A 238 20.47 4.87 -2.26
N LEU A 239 20.21 4.65 -0.98
CA LEU A 239 19.31 3.61 -0.47
C LEU A 239 17.93 4.20 -0.20
N VAL A 240 16.95 3.31 -0.12
CA VAL A 240 15.56 3.68 0.17
C VAL A 240 15.30 3.39 1.63
N LEU A 241 14.80 4.39 2.35
CA LEU A 241 14.27 4.28 3.70
C LEU A 241 12.85 4.86 3.70
N MET A 242 11.84 4.04 4.01
CA MET A 242 10.43 4.43 3.97
C MET A 242 9.71 4.02 5.25
N ASP A 243 8.78 4.86 5.71
CA ASP A 243 7.75 4.48 6.67
C ASP A 243 6.81 3.44 6.07
N SER A 244 6.53 2.40 6.85
CA SER A 244 5.46 1.46 6.64
C SER A 244 4.26 1.92 7.46
N ILE A 245 3.34 2.61 6.79
CA ILE A 245 2.02 2.97 7.30
C ILE A 245 1.05 2.64 6.16
N LYS A 246 0.65 1.36 6.08
CA LYS A 246 -0.14 0.82 4.97
C LYS A 246 -1.37 1.63 4.57
N THR A 247 -1.99 2.33 5.52
CA THR A 247 -3.14 3.22 5.30
C THR A 247 -2.82 4.29 4.25
N ALA A 248 -1.60 4.84 4.27
CA ALA A 248 -1.14 5.86 3.32
C ALA A 248 -1.21 5.40 1.85
N TYR A 249 -1.11 4.08 1.64
CA TYR A 249 -1.09 3.45 0.32
C TYR A 249 -2.45 2.87 -0.11
N SER A 250 -3.49 2.98 0.74
CA SER A 250 -4.86 2.66 0.31
C SER A 250 -5.36 3.68 -0.70
N VAL A 251 -5.91 3.18 -1.82
CA VAL A 251 -6.50 4.03 -2.86
C VAL A 251 -7.68 4.84 -2.32
N ALA A 252 -8.54 4.24 -1.51
CA ALA A 252 -9.69 4.93 -0.94
C ALA A 252 -9.24 6.09 -0.05
N TYR A 253 -8.25 5.83 0.80
CA TYR A 253 -7.67 6.84 1.69
C TYR A 253 -7.04 7.99 0.90
N TYR A 254 -6.22 7.68 -0.10
CA TYR A 254 -5.61 8.70 -0.96
C TYR A 254 -6.67 9.56 -1.69
N ARG A 255 -7.73 8.94 -2.22
CA ARG A 255 -8.83 9.67 -2.88
C ARG A 255 -9.62 10.54 -1.90
N LEU A 256 -9.84 10.05 -0.69
CA LEU A 256 -10.45 10.83 0.39
C LEU A 256 -9.64 12.09 0.69
N LEU A 257 -8.31 11.99 0.82
CA LEU A 257 -7.45 13.16 1.06
C LEU A 257 -7.56 14.18 -0.07
N LEU A 258 -7.56 13.74 -1.33
CA LEU A 258 -7.71 14.62 -2.49
C LEU A 258 -9.06 15.34 -2.50
N LEU A 259 -10.15 14.64 -2.17
CA LEU A 259 -11.48 15.23 -2.09
C LEU A 259 -11.58 16.26 -0.95
N ALA A 260 -11.04 15.93 0.23
CA ALA A 260 -11.01 16.82 1.38
C ALA A 260 -10.23 18.10 1.04
N LYS A 261 -9.00 17.97 0.54
CA LYS A 261 -8.15 19.11 0.13
C LYS A 261 -8.70 19.88 -1.06
N GLY A 262 -9.49 19.23 -1.91
CA GLY A 262 -10.22 19.85 -3.03
C GLY A 262 -11.41 20.71 -2.59
N GLY A 263 -11.72 20.78 -1.29
CA GLY A 263 -12.75 21.67 -0.75
C GLY A 263 -14.17 21.10 -0.84
N VAL A 264 -14.33 19.79 -1.04
CA VAL A 264 -15.66 19.14 -1.17
C VAL A 264 -16.53 19.33 0.08
N ILE A 265 -15.89 19.51 1.23
CA ILE A 265 -16.50 19.79 2.55
C ILE A 265 -16.26 21.23 3.04
N GLY A 266 -15.76 22.14 2.19
CA GLY A 266 -15.33 23.47 2.60
C GLY A 266 -13.95 23.45 3.28
N ASP A 267 -13.70 24.43 4.15
CA ASP A 267 -12.46 24.51 4.93
C ASP A 267 -12.48 23.45 6.03
N ILE A 268 -11.38 22.72 6.22
CA ILE A 268 -11.28 21.69 7.26
C ILE A 268 -11.06 22.35 8.62
N ILE A 269 -11.94 22.04 9.58
CA ILE A 269 -11.94 22.63 10.94
C ILE A 269 -11.54 21.61 12.01
N SER A 270 -11.90 20.33 11.84
CA SER A 270 -11.53 19.26 12.78
C SER A 270 -11.14 17.97 12.06
N VAL A 271 -10.13 17.28 12.57
CA VAL A 271 -9.79 15.90 12.19
C VAL A 271 -9.74 15.04 13.45
N ASP A 272 -10.62 14.03 13.51
CA ASP A 272 -10.76 13.13 14.65
C ASP A 272 -10.48 11.68 14.22
N ALA A 273 -9.39 11.10 14.70
CA ALA A 273 -8.94 9.75 14.31
C ALA A 273 -8.89 8.79 15.52
N THR A 274 -9.59 7.66 15.44
CA THR A 274 -9.59 6.66 16.53
C THR A 274 -9.07 5.32 16.04
N CYS A 275 -8.04 4.79 16.69
CA CYS A 275 -7.41 3.51 16.38
C CYS A 275 -7.30 2.68 17.67
N THR A 276 -8.17 1.68 17.85
CA THR A 276 -8.16 0.87 19.08
C THR A 276 -8.32 -0.61 18.80
N SER A 277 -7.58 -1.41 19.56
CA SER A 277 -7.71 -2.86 19.66
C SER A 277 -7.78 -3.28 21.12
N LEU A 278 -8.19 -4.53 21.36
CA LEU A 278 -8.05 -5.17 22.66
C LEU A 278 -6.91 -6.18 22.57
N VAL A 279 -6.02 -6.18 23.55
CA VAL A 279 -5.03 -7.24 23.75
C VAL A 279 -5.58 -8.26 24.75
N ASP A 280 -5.36 -9.54 24.48
CA ASP A 280 -5.82 -10.66 25.31
C ASP A 280 -4.74 -11.09 26.33
N PHE A 281 -3.95 -10.16 26.86
CA PHE A 281 -2.98 -10.43 27.92
C PHE A 281 -2.82 -9.25 28.88
N ASP A 282 -2.45 -9.54 30.13
CA ASP A 282 -2.14 -8.53 31.14
C ASP A 282 -0.62 -8.25 31.14
N PRO A 283 -0.17 -7.06 30.70
CA PRO A 283 1.26 -6.74 30.63
C PRO A 283 1.94 -6.68 32.01
N THR A 284 1.19 -6.52 33.10
CA THR A 284 1.74 -6.53 34.47
C THR A 284 2.00 -7.94 34.99
N GLN A 285 1.38 -8.96 34.38
CA GLN A 285 1.48 -10.37 34.80
C GLN A 285 2.26 -11.24 33.80
N ASP A 286 2.24 -10.89 32.50
CA ASP A 286 2.90 -11.65 31.43
C ASP A 286 4.08 -10.86 30.84
N SER A 287 5.12 -10.71 31.66
CA SER A 287 6.36 -10.00 31.26
C SER A 287 7.02 -10.59 30.01
N GLN A 288 6.85 -11.88 29.72
CA GLN A 288 7.42 -12.51 28.53
C GLN A 288 6.72 -12.09 27.24
N LYS A 289 5.38 -11.97 27.25
CA LYS A 289 4.65 -11.43 26.09
C LYS A 289 4.82 -9.92 25.96
N SER A 290 4.82 -9.19 27.07
CA SER A 290 4.97 -7.73 27.07
C SER A 290 6.29 -7.25 26.43
N LEU A 291 7.35 -8.06 26.45
CA LEU A 291 8.65 -7.73 25.84
C LEU A 291 8.62 -7.54 24.32
N TYR A 292 7.63 -8.12 23.64
CA TYR A 292 7.54 -8.14 22.17
C TYR A 292 6.33 -7.37 21.64
N GLU A 293 5.48 -6.87 22.53
CA GLU A 293 4.27 -6.11 22.18
C GLU A 293 4.55 -4.62 22.33
N TRP A 294 4.21 -3.86 21.30
CA TRP A 294 4.34 -2.41 21.34
C TRP A 294 3.23 -1.84 22.25
N ASN A 295 3.50 -0.74 22.94
CA ASN A 295 2.47 0.02 23.64
C ASN A 295 1.51 0.71 22.65
N SER A 296 0.38 1.22 23.13
CA SER A 296 -0.70 1.65 22.23
C SER A 296 -0.31 2.85 21.39
N ILE A 297 0.48 3.77 21.95
CA ILE A 297 0.95 4.94 21.21
C ILE A 297 1.92 4.56 20.09
N CYS A 298 2.81 3.58 20.28
CA CYS A 298 3.68 3.12 19.20
C CYS A 298 2.91 2.30 18.16
N ALA A 299 1.99 1.42 18.60
CA ALA A 299 1.23 0.55 17.72
C ALA A 299 0.23 1.31 16.81
N TRP A 300 -0.46 2.31 17.36
CA TRP A 300 -1.57 2.98 16.69
C TRP A 300 -1.36 4.48 16.45
N GLY A 301 -0.45 5.12 17.18
CA GLY A 301 -0.17 6.55 17.09
C GLY A 301 0.17 7.02 15.68
N PRO A 302 1.15 6.40 14.99
CA PRO A 302 1.51 6.78 13.62
C PRO A 302 0.33 6.73 12.65
N THR A 303 -0.46 5.65 12.71
CA THR A 303 -1.66 5.50 11.87
C THR A 303 -2.69 6.58 12.19
N ALA A 304 -2.92 6.92 13.47
CA ALA A 304 -3.88 7.93 13.88
C ALA A 304 -3.43 9.37 13.58
N LEU A 305 -2.13 9.65 13.66
CA LEU A 305 -1.53 10.95 13.36
C LEU A 305 -1.44 11.24 11.85
N LEU A 306 -1.31 10.20 11.03
CA LEU A 306 -1.17 10.32 9.57
C LEU A 306 -2.22 11.25 8.91
N PRO A 307 -3.54 11.03 9.05
CA PRO A 307 -4.54 11.88 8.41
C PRO A 307 -4.52 13.31 8.95
N ILE A 308 -4.21 13.49 10.23
CA ILE A 308 -4.12 14.81 10.86
C ILE A 308 -3.03 15.62 10.16
N PHE A 309 -1.81 15.08 10.08
CA PHE A 309 -0.68 15.79 9.47
C PHE A 309 -0.81 15.91 7.95
N GLN A 310 -1.40 14.92 7.28
CA GLN A 310 -1.62 15.02 5.83
C GLN A 310 -2.69 16.07 5.48
N LEU A 311 -3.69 16.31 6.33
CA LEU A 311 -4.77 17.28 6.05
C LEU A 311 -4.46 18.68 6.57
N LEU A 312 -3.91 18.80 7.77
CA LEU A 312 -3.70 20.09 8.46
C LEU A 312 -2.24 20.57 8.44
N GLY A 313 -1.31 19.71 8.03
CA GLY A 313 0.13 19.96 8.10
C GLY A 313 0.73 19.62 9.47
N THR A 314 2.02 19.89 9.63
CA THR A 314 2.79 19.57 10.85
C THR A 314 2.94 20.75 11.82
N GLY A 315 2.44 21.94 11.44
CA GLY A 315 2.57 23.20 12.18
C GLY A 315 1.50 23.45 13.24
N PHE A 316 1.26 22.51 14.16
CA PHE A 316 0.38 22.74 15.31
C PHE A 316 1.03 23.71 16.32
N THR A 317 0.21 24.54 16.97
CA THR A 317 0.64 25.55 17.95
C THR A 317 0.62 25.03 19.39
N SER A 318 -0.21 24.03 19.69
CA SER A 318 -0.21 23.36 20.99
C SER A 318 -0.59 21.89 20.88
N LYS A 319 -0.14 21.13 21.88
CA LYS A 319 -0.43 19.71 22.05
C LYS A 319 -0.75 19.44 23.51
N GLN A 320 -1.69 18.53 23.74
CA GLN A 320 -1.94 17.95 25.05
C GLN A 320 -2.10 16.43 24.91
N ILE A 321 -1.42 15.69 25.77
CA ILE A 321 -1.47 14.22 25.84
C ILE A 321 -2.18 13.84 27.13
N ALA A 322 -3.17 12.95 27.05
CA ALA A 322 -3.83 12.34 28.20
C ALA A 322 -3.73 10.81 28.05
N THR A 323 -3.13 10.13 29.02
CA THR A 323 -2.82 8.70 28.90
C THR A 323 -3.19 7.91 30.14
N HIS A 324 -3.61 6.67 29.94
CA HIS A 324 -3.85 5.68 30.98
C HIS A 324 -2.85 4.53 30.80
N PHE A 325 -1.93 4.37 31.75
CA PHE A 325 -0.95 3.30 31.75
C PHE A 325 -1.51 2.02 32.37
N LEU A 326 -1.24 0.87 31.76
CA LEU A 326 -1.37 -0.44 32.44
C LEU A 326 -0.14 -0.72 33.30
N ASP A 327 1.04 -0.35 32.79
CA ASP A 327 2.30 -0.39 33.53
C ASP A 327 3.05 0.92 33.29
N GLU A 328 3.07 1.79 34.30
CA GLU A 328 3.74 3.09 34.21
C GLU A 328 5.28 2.95 34.22
N HIS A 329 5.83 1.92 34.84
CA HIS A 329 7.27 1.68 34.90
C HIS A 329 7.82 1.24 33.54
N GLN A 330 7.08 0.38 32.85
CA GLN A 330 7.38 -0.05 31.48
C GLN A 330 6.83 0.92 30.42
N LYS A 331 6.18 2.02 30.84
CA LYS A 331 5.51 3.00 29.96
C LYS A 331 4.54 2.37 28.96
N TYR A 332 3.86 1.31 29.38
CA TYR A 332 2.88 0.60 28.57
C TYR A 332 1.51 1.28 28.72
N ASP A 333 1.12 2.11 27.75
CA ASP A 333 -0.21 2.73 27.74
C ASP A 333 -1.29 1.76 27.25
N ALA A 334 -2.39 1.67 28.00
CA ALA A 334 -3.61 1.01 27.54
C ALA A 334 -4.38 1.88 26.56
N PHE A 335 -4.32 3.19 26.78
CA PHE A 335 -5.08 4.20 26.07
C PHE A 335 -4.37 5.54 26.13
N THR A 336 -4.32 6.23 24.99
CA THR A 336 -3.82 7.60 24.91
C THR A 336 -4.73 8.44 24.02
N LYS A 337 -5.07 9.64 24.49
CA LYS A 337 -5.73 10.68 23.70
C LYS A 337 -4.78 11.85 23.52
N ILE A 338 -4.64 12.35 22.29
CA ILE A 338 -3.86 13.56 22.00
C ILE A 338 -4.78 14.59 21.36
N SER A 339 -4.71 15.83 21.84
CA SER A 339 -5.38 16.98 21.24
C SER A 339 -4.33 17.94 20.67
N LEU A 340 -4.55 18.40 19.44
CA LEU A 340 -3.67 19.33 18.74
C LEU A 340 -4.47 20.58 18.33
N VAL A 341 -3.87 21.75 18.47
CA VAL A 341 -4.45 23.02 18.01
C VAL A 341 -3.60 23.57 16.88
N TYR A 342 -4.25 24.01 15.80
CA TYR A 342 -3.64 24.71 14.67
C TYR A 342 -4.17 26.15 14.64
N PRO A 343 -3.53 27.08 13.91
CA PRO A 343 -4.05 28.44 13.77
C PRO A 343 -5.46 28.52 13.17
N HIS A 344 -5.87 27.51 12.40
CA HIS A 344 -7.12 27.51 11.63
C HIS A 344 -8.01 26.26 11.89
N ALA A 345 -7.57 25.32 12.73
CA ALA A 345 -8.23 24.03 12.91
C ALA A 345 -7.85 23.40 14.26
N VAL A 346 -8.53 22.32 14.62
CA VAL A 346 -8.16 21.43 15.73
C VAL A 346 -8.06 19.99 15.25
N ALA A 347 -7.38 19.14 15.99
CA ALA A 347 -7.41 17.71 15.75
C ALA A 347 -7.36 16.94 17.05
N SER A 348 -7.94 15.74 17.03
CA SER A 348 -7.81 14.81 18.14
C SER A 348 -7.56 13.39 17.65
N LEU A 349 -6.78 12.64 18.41
CA LEU A 349 -6.65 11.21 18.22
C LEU A 349 -6.87 10.43 19.50
N LYS A 350 -7.35 9.19 19.35
CA LYS A 350 -7.49 8.20 20.42
C LYS A 350 -6.85 6.90 19.96
N VAL A 351 -5.88 6.43 20.73
CA VAL A 351 -5.22 5.15 20.53
C VAL A 351 -5.41 4.27 21.74
N GLY A 352 -5.47 2.95 21.55
CA GLY A 352 -5.65 2.03 22.66
C GLY A 352 -5.41 0.58 22.30
N GLN A 353 -4.78 -0.14 23.23
CA GLN A 353 -4.58 -1.60 23.19
C GLN A 353 -5.25 -2.30 24.38
N GLY A 354 -5.72 -1.59 25.40
CA GLY A 354 -6.55 -2.13 26.48
C GLY A 354 -7.96 -1.54 26.54
N VAL A 355 -8.26 -0.56 25.69
CA VAL A 355 -9.52 0.19 25.70
C VAL A 355 -10.10 0.24 24.29
N LYS A 356 -11.34 -0.24 24.12
CA LYS A 356 -12.03 -0.25 22.84
C LYS A 356 -12.88 1.00 22.64
N SER A 357 -12.79 1.59 21.46
CA SER A 357 -13.68 2.66 20.99
C SER A 357 -14.04 2.46 19.51
N GLU A 358 -15.00 3.24 19.02
CA GLU A 358 -15.38 3.24 17.61
C GLU A 358 -14.19 3.71 16.76
N GLY A 359 -13.59 2.79 16.01
CA GLY A 359 -12.35 2.99 15.25
C GLY A 359 -12.56 3.77 13.95
N SER A 360 -13.20 4.94 14.03
CA SER A 360 -13.57 5.77 12.88
C SER A 360 -12.61 6.94 12.65
N LEU A 361 -12.66 7.51 11.44
CA LEU A 361 -12.05 8.79 11.08
C LEU A 361 -13.15 9.77 10.67
N VAL A 362 -13.16 10.95 11.28
CA VAL A 362 -14.11 12.04 10.96
C VAL A 362 -13.33 13.29 10.60
N ILE A 363 -13.64 13.87 9.45
CA ILE A 363 -13.05 15.13 8.97
C ILE A 363 -14.18 16.14 8.83
N SER A 364 -14.23 17.11 9.74
CA SER A 364 -15.28 18.13 9.76
C SER A 364 -14.84 19.36 8.99
N GLY A 365 -15.68 19.83 8.07
CA GLY A 365 -15.46 21.07 7.33
C GLY A 365 -16.65 22.02 7.38
N THR A 366 -16.47 23.22 6.84
CA THR A 366 -17.48 24.30 6.92
C THR A 366 -18.76 24.06 6.10
N LYS A 367 -18.76 23.09 5.18
CA LYS A 367 -19.92 22.76 4.33
C LYS A 367 -20.48 21.35 4.58
N GLY A 368 -19.71 20.47 5.21
CA GLY A 368 -20.05 19.07 5.40
C GLY A 368 -18.92 18.34 6.11
N TYR A 369 -18.95 17.01 6.12
CA TYR A 369 -17.92 16.20 6.75
C TYR A 369 -17.66 14.92 5.98
N ILE A 370 -16.46 14.37 6.14
CA ILE A 370 -16.12 13.03 5.67
C ILE A 370 -16.14 12.08 6.85
N TYR A 371 -16.81 10.94 6.67
CA TYR A 371 -16.89 9.88 7.65
C TYR A 371 -16.32 8.58 7.07
N VAL A 372 -15.39 7.98 7.80
CA VAL A 372 -14.84 6.65 7.51
C VAL A 372 -15.18 5.74 8.68
N PRO A 373 -16.01 4.70 8.47
CA PRO A 373 -16.39 3.77 9.53
C PRO A 373 -15.22 2.90 9.97
N ALA A 374 -15.36 2.25 11.12
CA ALA A 374 -14.35 1.32 11.61
C ALA A 374 -14.26 0.03 10.77
N PRO A 375 -13.04 -0.54 10.59
CA PRO A 375 -11.74 0.01 10.96
C PRO A 375 -11.22 0.99 9.89
N TRP A 376 -11.13 2.29 10.22
CA TRP A 376 -10.86 3.30 9.20
C TRP A 376 -9.48 3.15 8.54
N TRP A 377 -8.48 2.61 9.24
CA TRP A 377 -7.12 2.33 8.72
C TRP A 377 -7.07 1.22 7.67
N LYS A 378 -8.18 0.52 7.40
CA LYS A 378 -8.37 -0.36 6.25
C LYS A 378 -9.41 0.24 5.31
N THR A 379 -9.24 1.53 4.96
CA THR A 379 -10.23 2.25 4.15
C THR A 379 -10.44 1.56 2.81
N ASP A 380 -11.62 0.99 2.59
CA ASP A 380 -12.18 0.58 1.30
C ASP A 380 -13.43 1.42 0.96
N TYR A 381 -13.93 2.16 1.94
CA TYR A 381 -15.18 2.90 1.88
C TYR A 381 -15.12 4.18 2.72
N PHE A 382 -15.73 5.25 2.21
CA PHE A 382 -16.02 6.46 2.99
C PHE A 382 -17.23 7.22 2.47
N GLU A 383 -17.75 8.12 3.30
CA GLU A 383 -18.90 8.96 2.99
C GLU A 383 -18.52 10.43 3.05
N VAL A 384 -18.90 11.19 2.02
CA VAL A 384 -18.97 12.65 2.09
C VAL A 384 -20.42 12.99 2.43
N ARG A 385 -20.63 13.64 3.57
CA ARG A 385 -21.96 13.94 4.12
C ARG A 385 -22.16 15.44 4.29
N TYR A 386 -23.40 15.87 4.07
CA TYR A 386 -23.86 17.26 4.16
C TYR A 386 -25.12 17.34 5.02
N GLU A 387 -25.53 18.57 5.35
CA GLU A 387 -26.76 18.82 6.11
C GLU A 387 -27.99 18.21 5.42
N ASN A 388 -28.14 18.42 4.10
CA ASN A 388 -29.15 17.74 3.31
C ASN A 388 -28.66 16.33 2.92
N PRO A 389 -29.27 15.24 3.44
CA PRO A 389 -28.81 13.88 3.18
C PRO A 389 -28.89 13.47 1.70
N GLN A 390 -29.71 14.15 0.90
CA GLN A 390 -29.81 13.91 -0.56
C GLN A 390 -28.51 14.24 -1.30
N ASN A 391 -27.65 15.07 -0.71
CA ASN A 391 -26.34 15.43 -1.27
C ASN A 391 -25.23 14.47 -0.86
N ASN A 392 -25.50 13.53 0.07
CA ASN A 392 -24.48 12.60 0.57
C ASN A 392 -23.99 11.68 -0.54
N LYS A 393 -22.68 11.45 -0.57
CA LYS A 393 -22.05 10.56 -1.54
C LYS A 393 -21.24 9.49 -0.82
N ARG A 394 -21.35 8.27 -1.32
CA ARG A 394 -20.65 7.08 -0.86
C ARG A 394 -19.61 6.70 -1.89
N TYR A 395 -18.39 6.47 -1.45
CA TYR A 395 -17.28 6.07 -2.33
C TYR A 395 -16.76 4.71 -1.88
N PHE A 396 -16.72 3.77 -2.82
CA PHE A 396 -16.24 2.41 -2.61
C PHE A 396 -15.04 2.15 -3.51
N TYR A 397 -14.04 1.46 -2.97
CA TYR A 397 -12.83 1.07 -3.68
C TYR A 397 -12.44 -0.34 -3.28
N GLN A 398 -11.83 -1.07 -4.21
CA GLN A 398 -11.22 -2.35 -3.89
C GLN A 398 -9.99 -2.14 -3.00
N LEU A 399 -9.90 -2.91 -1.91
CA LEU A 399 -8.76 -2.91 -1.00
C LEU A 399 -8.05 -4.27 -1.02
N ASP A 400 -7.14 -4.44 -1.96
CA ASP A 400 -6.32 -5.64 -2.05
C ASP A 400 -5.23 -5.67 -0.97
N GLY A 401 -5.07 -6.82 -0.30
CA GLY A 401 -3.97 -7.06 0.64
C GLY A 401 -3.94 -6.10 1.85
N GLU A 402 -5.08 -5.49 2.20
CA GLU A 402 -5.18 -4.46 3.26
C GLU A 402 -4.26 -3.24 3.07
N GLY A 403 -3.88 -2.91 1.83
CA GLY A 403 -2.97 -1.80 1.51
C GLY A 403 -1.49 -2.15 1.47
N LEU A 404 -1.07 -3.27 2.09
CA LEU A 404 0.33 -3.72 2.13
C LEU A 404 0.89 -3.99 0.72
N ARG A 405 0.06 -4.52 -0.18
CA ARG A 405 0.49 -4.79 -1.56
C ARG A 405 0.91 -3.52 -2.30
N TYR A 406 0.19 -2.42 -2.09
CA TYR A 406 0.48 -1.14 -2.74
C TYR A 406 1.72 -0.48 -2.12
N GLU A 407 1.90 -0.61 -0.80
CA GLU A 407 3.10 -0.18 -0.10
C GLU A 407 4.36 -0.90 -0.58
N LEU A 408 4.34 -2.24 -0.62
CA LEU A 408 5.44 -3.07 -1.14
C LEU A 408 5.78 -2.72 -2.59
N LEU A 409 4.75 -2.45 -3.41
CA LEU A 409 4.95 -2.01 -4.78
C LEU A 409 5.61 -0.63 -4.86
N SER A 410 5.17 0.33 -4.06
CA SER A 410 5.77 1.67 -3.99
C SER A 410 7.23 1.59 -3.53
N PHE A 411 7.53 0.77 -2.53
CA PHE A 411 8.88 0.50 -2.06
C PHE A 411 9.76 -0.10 -3.16
N LEU A 412 9.27 -1.13 -3.88
CA LEU A 412 9.99 -1.72 -5.01
C LEU A 412 10.24 -0.71 -6.15
N LYS A 413 9.26 0.15 -6.45
CA LYS A 413 9.42 1.23 -7.45
C LYS A 413 10.48 2.24 -7.02
N ALA A 414 10.52 2.61 -5.74
CA ALA A 414 11.55 3.48 -5.20
C ALA A 414 12.95 2.88 -5.38
N ILE A 415 13.12 1.59 -5.06
CA ILE A 415 14.40 0.87 -5.23
C ILE A 415 14.85 0.89 -6.68
N ARG A 416 13.96 0.54 -7.62
CA ARG A 416 14.30 0.40 -9.04
C ARG A 416 14.60 1.71 -9.75
N THR A 417 13.96 2.80 -9.32
CA THR A 417 14.06 4.09 -10.02
C THR A 417 14.98 5.07 -9.32
N GLY A 418 15.33 4.83 -8.05
CA GLY A 418 16.02 5.79 -7.20
C GLY A 418 15.21 7.05 -6.90
N LYS A 419 13.89 7.03 -7.15
CA LYS A 419 12.97 8.15 -6.87
C LYS A 419 12.14 7.85 -5.62
N ASP A 420 11.67 8.90 -4.97
CA ASP A 420 10.75 8.78 -3.84
C ASP A 420 9.35 8.42 -4.33
N PHE A 421 8.81 7.32 -3.80
CA PHE A 421 7.43 6.85 -4.00
C PHE A 421 6.69 6.69 -2.66
N SER A 422 7.21 7.28 -1.58
CA SER A 422 6.56 7.30 -0.28
C SER A 422 5.32 8.19 -0.29
N TYR A 423 4.25 7.68 0.31
CA TYR A 423 3.03 8.46 0.57
C TYR A 423 3.08 9.15 1.94
N VAL A 424 4.12 8.87 2.73
CA VAL A 424 4.44 9.54 3.99
C VAL A 424 5.68 10.39 3.75
N SER A 425 5.52 11.72 3.76
CA SER A 425 6.63 12.63 3.57
C SER A 425 7.53 12.67 4.81
N GLY A 426 8.80 13.01 4.62
CA GLY A 426 9.78 12.95 5.70
C GLY A 426 9.50 13.91 6.87
N ASP A 427 8.86 15.05 6.62
CA ASP A 427 8.39 16.00 7.63
C ASP A 427 7.22 15.44 8.46
N ILE A 428 6.33 14.65 7.82
CA ILE A 428 5.25 13.96 8.52
C ILE A 428 5.81 12.86 9.42
N SER A 429 6.75 12.06 8.90
CA SER A 429 7.42 11.01 9.68
C SER A 429 8.15 11.60 10.89
N GLU A 430 8.94 12.66 10.68
CA GLU A 430 9.62 13.38 11.76
C GLU A 430 8.63 13.93 12.81
N CYS A 431 7.48 14.47 12.39
CA CYS A 431 6.47 14.99 13.29
C CYS A 431 5.77 13.87 14.09
N ILE A 432 5.53 12.70 13.48
CA ILE A 432 5.03 11.51 14.17
C ILE A 432 6.01 11.08 15.26
N ILE A 433 7.29 10.95 14.89
CA ILE A 433 8.38 10.57 15.80
C ILE A 433 8.48 11.58 16.95
N LYS A 434 8.40 12.87 16.67
CA LYS A 434 8.41 13.93 17.69
C LYS A 434 7.24 13.81 18.67
N VAL A 435 6.03 13.50 18.20
CA VAL A 435 4.87 13.33 19.09
C VAL A 435 5.06 12.13 20.01
N ILE A 436 5.62 11.04 19.50
CA ILE A 436 5.90 9.82 20.26
C ILE A 436 7.08 10.02 21.23
N SER A 437 8.15 10.68 20.81
CA SER A 437 9.28 11.09 21.68
C SER A 437 8.79 11.97 22.84
N ASP A 438 7.94 12.97 22.55
CA ASP A 438 7.34 13.82 23.59
C ASP A 438 6.42 13.02 24.54
N PHE A 439 5.74 11.97 24.05
CA PHE A 439 5.02 11.03 24.91
C PHE A 439 5.99 10.29 25.85
N GLU A 440 7.07 9.73 25.30
CA GLU A 440 8.10 9.02 26.06
C GLU A 440 8.78 9.90 27.12
N ALA A 441 8.94 11.18 26.80
CA ALA A 441 9.47 12.22 27.69
C ALA A 441 8.43 12.84 28.63
N ARG A 442 7.16 12.39 28.57
CA ARG A 442 6.02 12.90 29.35
C ARG A 442 5.79 14.41 29.22
N LYS A 443 6.08 14.97 28.04
CA LYS A 443 5.90 16.39 27.76
C LYS A 443 4.45 16.69 27.39
N ASP A 444 3.90 17.74 27.99
CA ASP A 444 2.50 18.13 27.84
C ASP A 444 1.51 17.00 28.16
N MET A 445 1.91 16.09 29.06
CA MET A 445 1.20 14.86 29.40
C MET A 445 0.48 14.96 30.75
N VAL A 446 -0.74 14.42 30.79
CA VAL A 446 -1.50 14.13 32.01
C VAL A 446 -1.78 12.63 32.07
N VAL A 447 -1.48 12.01 33.21
CA VAL A 447 -1.85 10.61 33.50
C VAL A 447 -3.23 10.59 34.14
N ILE A 448 -4.12 9.72 33.66
CA ILE A 448 -5.54 9.61 34.09
C ILE A 448 -5.91 8.24 34.64
#